data_AF-A0A521TXW1-F1
#
_entry.id   AF-A0A521TXW1-F1
#
_cell.length_a   1.000
_cell.length_b   1.000
_cell.length_c   1.000
_cell.angle_alpha   90.00
_cell.angle_beta   90.00
_cell.angle_gamma   90.00
#
_symmetry.space_group_name_H-M   'P 1'
#
loop_
_entity.id
_entity.type
_entity.pdbx_description
1 polymer ?
#
loop_
_entity_poly.entity_id
_entity_poly.type
_entity_poly.pdbx_seq_one_letter_code
_entity_poly.pdbx_strand_id
1 'polypeptide(L)'
;MGIHKKRIDPKEILKMATVNGGKILRKDIGVIENGKFADCIFIDKHALDLEPMHNPHASIVHRASESTIRAVMIGGKIVHGKI
;
A
#
# COMPACT_ATOMS: atom_id res chain seq x y z
N MET A 1 -27.45 -5.44 16.26
CA MET A 1 -26.66 -5.08 15.06
C MET A 1 -26.12 -3.67 15.28
N GLY A 2 -24.82 -3.51 15.54
CA GLY A 2 -24.25 -2.28 16.12
C GLY A 2 -24.48 -1.03 15.25
N ILE A 3 -25.25 -0.07 15.78
CA ILE A 3 -25.88 1.03 15.03
C ILE A 3 -24.93 2.23 14.80
N HIS A 4 -23.68 2.21 15.29
CA HIS A 4 -22.77 3.35 15.14
C HIS A 4 -21.29 2.97 14.96
N LYS A 5 -20.95 2.15 13.95
CA LYS A 5 -19.53 1.96 13.57
C LYS A 5 -19.24 2.79 12.32
N LYS A 6 -18.72 4.01 12.51
CA LYS A 6 -18.21 4.84 11.41
C LYS A 6 -17.09 4.06 10.72
N ARG A 7 -17.32 3.64 9.48
CA ARG A 7 -16.29 2.95 8.68
C ARG A 7 -15.15 3.93 8.40
N ILE A 8 -13.92 3.46 8.53
CA ILE A 8 -12.74 4.24 8.18
C ILE A 8 -12.56 4.12 6.66
N ASP A 9 -12.30 5.24 5.99
CA ASP A 9 -12.04 5.24 4.56
C ASP A 9 -10.76 4.43 4.24
N PRO A 10 -10.78 3.54 3.22
CA PRO A 10 -9.60 2.74 2.86
C PRO A 10 -8.35 3.57 2.57
N LYS A 11 -8.49 4.79 2.03
CA LYS A 11 -7.35 5.69 1.83
C LYS A 11 -6.72 6.12 3.14
N GLU A 12 -7.53 6.37 4.17
CA GLU A 12 -7.03 6.71 5.50
C GLU A 12 -6.33 5.51 6.15
N ILE A 13 -6.86 4.30 5.97
CA ILE A 13 -6.18 3.06 6.40
C ILE A 13 -4.83 2.91 5.70
N LEU A 14 -4.77 3.13 4.38
CA LEU A 14 -3.51 3.03 3.64
C LEU A 14 -2.48 4.08 4.09
N LYS A 15 -2.92 5.30 4.40
CA LYS A 15 -2.05 6.35 4.99
C LYS A 15 -1.51 5.93 6.36
N MET A 16 -2.31 5.25 7.19
CA MET A 16 -1.84 4.73 8.48
C MET A 16 -0.66 3.76 8.30
N ALA A 17 -0.69 2.93 7.26
CA ALA A 17 0.38 1.98 6.94
C ALA A 17 1.58 2.59 6.18
N THR A 18 1.47 3.83 5.68
CA THR A 18 2.49 4.45 4.80
C THR A 18 2.90 5.83 5.32
N VAL A 19 2.23 6.89 4.86
CA VAL A 19 2.57 8.30 5.10
C VAL A 19 2.66 8.63 6.59
N ASN A 20 1.72 8.12 7.39
CA ASN A 20 1.68 8.39 8.81
C ASN A 20 2.83 7.67 9.56
N GLY A 21 3.22 6.48 9.10
CA GLY A 21 4.40 5.77 9.62
C GLY A 21 5.68 6.59 9.41
N GLY A 22 5.89 7.11 8.19
CA GLY A 22 7.03 8.00 7.89
C GLY A 22 7.06 9.26 8.76
N LYS A 23 5.89 9.89 8.98
CA LYS A 23 5.75 11.07 9.84
C LYS A 23 6.07 10.77 11.31
N ILE A 24 5.52 9.70 11.88
CA ILE A 24 5.74 9.31 13.28
C ILE A 24 7.21 9.00 13.52
N LEU A 25 7.84 8.28 12.60
CA LEU A 25 9.25 7.92 12.68
C LEU A 25 10.20 9.06 12.33
N ARG A 26 9.69 10.19 11.84
CA ARG A 26 10.47 11.34 11.33
C ARG A 26 11.55 10.91 10.33
N LYS A 27 11.16 10.05 9.39
CA LYS A 27 12.02 9.53 8.32
C LYS A 27 11.50 9.93 6.95
N ASP A 28 12.40 9.97 5.97
CA ASP A 28 12.10 10.26 4.57
C ASP A 28 11.51 9.06 3.81
N ILE A 29 10.53 8.38 4.41
CA ILE A 29 9.88 7.15 3.91
C ILE A 29 8.36 7.29 3.89
N GLY A 30 7.66 6.33 3.27
CA GLY A 30 6.20 6.19 3.37
C GLY A 30 5.40 7.08 2.41
N VAL A 31 6.05 7.80 1.51
CA VAL A 31 5.41 8.57 0.43
C VAL A 31 6.30 8.59 -0.81
N ILE A 32 5.70 8.58 -2.00
CA ILE A 32 6.41 8.66 -3.29
C ILE A 32 6.51 10.13 -3.69
N GLU A 33 7.59 10.79 -3.26
CA GLU A 33 7.88 12.20 -3.54
C GLU A 33 9.40 12.39 -3.75
N ASN A 34 9.79 13.46 -4.45
CA ASN A 34 11.20 13.78 -4.65
C ASN A 34 11.90 14.02 -3.30
N GLY A 35 13.12 13.49 -3.16
CA GLY A 35 13.89 13.58 -1.92
C GLY A 35 13.53 12.54 -0.86
N LYS A 36 12.63 11.60 -1.15
CA LYS A 36 12.31 10.45 -0.28
C LYS A 36 13.06 9.20 -0.72
N PHE A 37 13.21 8.24 0.20
CA PHE A 37 13.77 6.93 -0.13
C PHE A 37 12.88 6.20 -1.14
N ALA A 38 13.51 5.53 -2.11
CA ALA A 38 12.83 4.71 -3.10
C ALA A 38 12.42 3.36 -2.48
N ASP A 39 11.45 3.40 -1.57
CA ASP A 39 10.82 2.25 -0.93
C ASP A 39 9.42 2.04 -1.56
N CYS A 40 9.27 0.96 -2.34
CA CYS A 40 8.06 0.71 -3.12
C CYS A 40 7.64 -0.75 -3.04
N ILE A 41 6.33 -0.98 -3.02
CA ILE A 41 5.73 -2.31 -3.24
C ILE A 41 5.01 -2.26 -4.58
N PHE A 42 5.34 -3.19 -5.47
CA PHE A 42 4.73 -3.32 -6.78
C PHE A 42 3.64 -4.38 -6.70
N ILE A 43 2.41 -3.98 -7.01
CA ILE A 43 1.23 -4.84 -6.92
C ILE A 43 0.71 -5.10 -8.33
N ASP A 44 0.43 -6.37 -8.65
CA ASP A 44 -0.23 -6.74 -9.89
C ASP A 44 -1.73 -6.51 -9.79
N LYS A 45 -2.23 -5.45 -10.44
CA LYS A 45 -3.66 -5.12 -10.45
C LYS A 45 -4.55 -6.21 -11.08
N HIS A 46 -3.98 -7.07 -11.92
CA HIS A 46 -4.68 -8.15 -12.61
C HIS A 46 -4.59 -9.50 -11.89
N ALA A 47 -3.99 -9.52 -10.69
CA ALA A 47 -4.04 -10.70 -9.84
C ALA A 47 -5.50 -11.08 -9.56
N LEU A 48 -5.74 -12.40 -9.42
CA LEU A 48 -7.09 -12.96 -9.21
C LEU A 48 -7.82 -12.27 -8.04
N ASP A 49 -7.08 -11.97 -6.98
CA ASP A 49 -7.62 -11.33 -5.78
C ASP A 49 -7.98 -9.86 -5.99
N LEU A 50 -7.47 -9.18 -7.01
CA LEU A 50 -7.64 -7.73 -7.23
C LEU A 50 -8.52 -7.38 -8.43
N GLU A 51 -8.67 -8.29 -9.39
CA GLU A 51 -9.50 -8.10 -10.57
C GLU A 51 -11.01 -8.32 -10.26
N PRO A 52 -11.92 -7.48 -10.77
CA PRO A 52 -11.69 -6.14 -11.31
C PRO A 52 -11.38 -5.13 -10.20
N MET A 53 -10.43 -4.24 -10.47
CA MET A 53 -10.03 -3.19 -9.53
C MET A 53 -10.75 -1.86 -9.83
N HIS A 54 -11.91 -1.65 -9.24
CA HIS A 54 -12.66 -0.38 -9.38
C HIS A 54 -12.12 0.76 -8.50
N ASN A 55 -11.68 0.44 -7.27
CA ASN A 55 -11.08 1.40 -6.35
C ASN A 55 -9.79 0.82 -5.77
N PRO A 56 -8.60 1.33 -6.18
CA PRO A 56 -7.32 0.82 -5.72
C PRO A 56 -7.16 0.80 -4.20
N HIS A 57 -7.62 1.83 -3.49
CA HIS A 57 -7.48 1.89 -2.03
C HIS A 57 -8.29 0.78 -1.35
N ALA A 58 -9.54 0.60 -1.77
CA ALA A 58 -10.41 -0.45 -1.23
C ALA A 58 -9.88 -1.85 -1.59
N SER A 59 -9.43 -2.04 -2.84
CA SER A 59 -8.86 -3.31 -3.29
C SER A 59 -7.60 -3.68 -2.52
N ILE A 60 -6.67 -2.73 -2.31
CA ILE A 60 -5.44 -3.00 -1.54
C ILE A 60 -5.75 -3.29 -0.08
N VAL A 61 -6.60 -2.50 0.57
CA VAL A 61 -6.87 -2.65 2.01
C VAL A 61 -7.69 -3.90 2.34
N HIS A 62 -8.60 -4.31 1.46
CA HIS A 62 -9.55 -5.39 1.76
C HIS A 62 -9.28 -6.71 1.03
N ARG A 63 -8.58 -6.68 -0.12
CA ARG A 63 -8.45 -7.84 -1.00
C ARG A 63 -7.01 -8.26 -1.29
N ALA A 64 -6.04 -7.35 -1.20
CA ALA A 64 -4.65 -7.71 -1.52
C ALA A 64 -4.11 -8.79 -0.58
N SER A 65 -3.42 -9.76 -1.18
CA SER A 65 -2.72 -10.84 -0.49
C SER A 65 -1.24 -10.84 -0.91
N GLU A 66 -0.42 -11.67 -0.28
CA GLU A 66 1.00 -11.85 -0.65
C GLU A 66 1.15 -12.20 -2.14
N SER A 67 0.25 -13.03 -2.68
CA SER A 67 0.29 -13.46 -4.10
C SER A 67 0.11 -12.31 -5.10
N THR A 68 -0.43 -11.17 -4.65
CA THR A 68 -0.62 -9.97 -5.48
C THR A 68 0.64 -9.12 -5.57
N ILE A 69 1.63 -9.35 -4.70
CA ILE A 69 2.88 -8.61 -4.67
C ILE A 69 3.81 -9.16 -5.75
N ARG A 70 4.15 -8.31 -6.71
CA ARG A 70 5.04 -8.66 -7.82
C ARG A 70 6.51 -8.41 -7.48
N ALA A 71 6.79 -7.32 -6.78
CA ALA A 71 8.15 -6.96 -6.36
C ALA A 71 8.14 -6.05 -5.13
N VAL A 72 9.25 -6.08 -4.38
CA VAL A 72 9.51 -5.15 -3.28
C VAL A 72 10.85 -4.47 -3.52
N MET A 73 10.85 -3.15 -3.41
CA MET A 73 12.02 -2.28 -3.54
C MET A 73 12.29 -1.59 -2.21
N ILE A 74 13.56 -1.62 -1.78
CA ILE A 74 14.03 -0.91 -0.59
C ILE A 74 15.26 -0.10 -1.00
N GLY A 75 15.21 1.22 -0.79
CA GLY A 75 16.30 2.14 -1.13
C GLY A 75 16.73 2.07 -2.60
N GLY A 76 15.79 1.83 -3.52
CA GLY A 76 16.05 1.72 -4.96
C GLY A 76 16.52 0.34 -5.43
N LYS A 77 16.68 -0.64 -4.52
CA LYS A 77 17.08 -2.01 -4.87
C LYS A 77 15.89 -2.96 -4.79
N ILE A 78 15.71 -3.80 -5.80
CA ILE A 78 14.72 -4.89 -5.76
C ILE A 78 15.24 -5.99 -4.85
N VAL A 79 14.52 -6.24 -3.75
CA VAL A 79 14.87 -7.26 -2.75
C VAL A 79 14.00 -8.51 -2.86
N HIS A 80 12.86 -8.40 -3.54
CA HIS A 80 11.95 -9.50 -3.80
C HIS A 80 11.29 -9.31 -5.16
N GLY A 81 11.08 -10.41 -5.88
CA GLY A 81 10.35 -10.42 -7.16
C GLY A 81 11.06 -9.68 -8.29
N LYS A 82 10.29 -9.26 -9.29
CA LYS A 82 10.75 -8.55 -10.51
C LYS A 82 9.66 -7.59 -10.97
N ILE A 83 9.99 -6.36 -11.37
CA ILE A 83 9.00 -5.37 -11.84
C ILE A 83 8.38 -5.80 -13.18
#